data_AF-A0AAV5YLM8-F1
#
_entry.id   AF-A0AAV5YLM8-F1
#
_cell.length_a   1.000
_cell.length_b   1.000
_cell.length_c   1.000
_cell.angle_alpha   90.00
_cell.angle_beta   90.00
_cell.angle_gamma   90.00
#
_symmetry.space_group_name_H-M   'P 1'
#
loop_
_entity.id
_entity.type
_entity.pdbx_description
1 polymer ?
#
loop_
_entity_poly.entity_id
_entity_poly.type
_entity_poly.pdbx_seq_one_letter_code
_entity_poly.pdbx_strand_id
1 'polypeptide(L)'
;MAVIQALLALVTRSLGRIMSAMFGWAVTALFGQTSPSEQTILSALVGAAAAWPVLLLGIAMPKIAVFVLGFVPLPEWVPKWVVRLIWIALAAAIPLAVGLTMALRHRRGRTLSRADAPATQEPAIVRLLRGFPTTLGIAAAFFVMFVTVPALRLTSLVRRRVDVQVPLVTDREHYDHVAEEIARVLALHGFTVARAEPGWWMTVPSRILLALGGPAFRDQIPERLAYFRGDRLEVALYPNGLLLRGNAQDTAWAHGIVVEELTEAPALQTFDPRAQEIERQIRRVWSLFRENPAAHRHSSVLEKRLDEICTEIGRAPISYDEWQIVYRQAMQLGRALDGEMQLMAATSSNHRAGVDARAVQEDQMRSYSTSSSARELSNRELLGEITGTASMLVRKEIELAKAELRADFKAQLSMVAMLAVAAVIALVGVNILVVAGVLALGLVMAGWLAGVIVAFVLLAVAGILGYIGSRRIVTNPLAVTRQSLKEDVRWVKERLA
;
A
#
# COMPACT_ATOMS: atom_id res chain seq x y z
N MET A 1 -29.43 -24.80 14.48
CA MET A 1 -29.72 -23.43 14.02
C MET A 1 -28.67 -22.41 14.45
N ALA A 2 -28.31 -22.30 15.74
CA ALA A 2 -27.32 -21.32 16.22
C ALA A 2 -25.92 -21.43 15.57
N VAL A 3 -25.40 -22.65 15.38
CA VAL A 3 -24.10 -22.87 14.71
C VAL A 3 -24.14 -22.45 13.23
N ILE A 4 -25.24 -22.72 12.54
CA ILE A 4 -25.43 -22.33 11.13
C ILE A 4 -25.53 -20.80 11.02
N GLN A 5 -26.26 -20.15 11.92
CA GLN A 5 -26.34 -18.68 11.96
C GLN A 5 -24.99 -18.05 12.29
N ALA A 6 -24.22 -18.62 13.23
CA ALA A 6 -22.88 -18.15 13.56
C ALA A 6 -21.90 -18.30 12.39
N LEU A 7 -21.94 -19.43 11.67
CA LEU A 7 -21.14 -19.65 10.45
C LEU A 7 -21.56 -18.70 9.32
N LEU A 8 -22.86 -18.52 9.09
CA LEU A 8 -23.38 -17.60 8.09
C LEU A 8 -22.96 -16.15 8.41
N ALA A 9 -23.06 -15.73 9.67
CA ALA A 9 -22.62 -14.42 10.13
C ALA A 9 -21.10 -14.22 10.00
N LEU A 10 -20.31 -15.26 10.25
CA LEU A 10 -18.85 -15.23 10.05
C LEU A 10 -18.49 -15.12 8.57
N VAL A 11 -19.18 -15.86 7.71
CA VAL A 11 -19.00 -15.81 6.25
C VAL A 11 -19.42 -14.44 5.69
N THR A 12 -20.57 -13.91 6.08
CA THR A 12 -21.00 -12.57 5.60
C THR A 12 -20.07 -11.47 6.11
N ARG A 13 -19.61 -11.53 7.37
CA ARG A 13 -18.66 -10.55 7.92
C ARG A 13 -17.27 -10.65 7.29
N SER A 14 -16.80 -11.86 6.99
CA SER A 14 -15.51 -12.05 6.30
C SER A 14 -15.61 -11.61 4.84
N LEU A 15 -16.68 -11.99 4.13
CA LEU A 15 -16.95 -11.55 2.76
C LEU A 15 -17.04 -10.02 2.69
N GLY A 16 -17.74 -9.37 3.62
CA GLY A 16 -17.81 -7.91 3.68
C GLY A 16 -16.44 -7.25 3.85
N ARG A 17 -15.57 -7.79 4.72
CA ARG A 17 -14.19 -7.29 4.88
C ARG A 17 -13.34 -7.49 3.62
N ILE A 18 -13.47 -8.63 2.96
CA ILE A 18 -12.74 -8.94 1.72
C ILE A 18 -13.21 -8.00 0.60
N MET A 19 -14.52 -7.83 0.43
CA MET A 19 -15.10 -6.92 -0.57
C MET A 19 -14.67 -5.47 -0.31
N SER A 20 -14.70 -5.01 0.94
CA SER A 20 -14.22 -3.67 1.31
C SER A 20 -12.73 -3.49 1.01
N ALA A 21 -11.89 -4.50 1.29
CA ALA A 21 -10.47 -4.46 0.97
C ALA A 21 -10.22 -4.46 -0.55
N MET A 22 -10.89 -5.35 -1.30
CA MET A 22 -10.81 -5.42 -2.76
C MET A 22 -11.26 -4.12 -3.42
N PHE A 23 -12.35 -3.53 -2.90
CA PHE A 23 -12.84 -2.24 -3.33
C PHE A 23 -11.79 -1.16 -3.13
N GLY A 24 -11.20 -1.08 -1.93
CA GLY A 24 -10.12 -0.14 -1.63
C GLY A 24 -8.92 -0.30 -2.57
N TRP A 25 -8.50 -1.55 -2.82
CA TRP A 25 -7.38 -1.81 -3.75
C TRP A 25 -7.69 -1.41 -5.19
N ALA A 26 -8.91 -1.68 -5.66
CA ALA A 26 -9.34 -1.30 -7.00
C ALA A 26 -9.39 0.23 -7.16
N VAL A 27 -9.88 0.97 -6.16
CA VAL A 27 -9.89 2.44 -6.17
C VAL A 27 -8.46 2.98 -6.20
N THR A 28 -7.58 2.51 -5.31
CA THR A 28 -6.17 2.94 -5.27
C THR A 28 -5.44 2.60 -6.56
N ALA A 29 -5.72 1.46 -7.16
CA ALA A 29 -5.06 1.08 -8.41
C ALA A 29 -5.61 1.84 -9.63
N LEU A 30 -6.81 2.43 -9.53
CA LEU A 30 -7.41 3.25 -10.59
C LEU A 30 -6.94 4.71 -10.53
N PHE A 31 -6.78 5.27 -9.33
CA PHE A 31 -6.45 6.70 -9.13
C PHE A 31 -5.08 6.96 -8.49
N GLY A 32 -4.34 5.91 -8.16
CA GLY A 32 -3.12 6.02 -7.35
C GLY A 32 -3.40 6.24 -5.87
N GLN A 33 -2.34 6.49 -5.10
CA GLN A 33 -2.47 7.00 -3.75
C GLN A 33 -2.86 8.49 -3.79
N THR A 34 -3.76 8.90 -2.91
CA THR A 34 -4.18 10.29 -2.73
C THR A 34 -4.40 10.57 -1.25
N SER A 35 -4.57 11.84 -0.89
CA SER A 35 -4.86 12.21 0.50
C SER A 35 -6.10 11.49 1.04
N PRO A 36 -6.20 11.19 2.36
CA PRO A 36 -7.34 10.43 2.91
C PRO A 36 -8.72 11.03 2.59
N SER A 37 -8.83 12.36 2.57
CA SER A 37 -10.05 13.07 2.24
C SER A 37 -10.40 12.92 0.75
N GLU A 38 -9.41 13.00 -0.12
CA GLU A 38 -9.55 12.80 -1.55
C GLU A 38 -9.90 11.36 -1.90
N GLN A 39 -9.25 10.39 -1.26
CA GLN A 39 -9.51 8.97 -1.43
C GLN A 39 -10.94 8.61 -1.01
N THR A 40 -11.48 9.24 0.04
CA THR A 40 -12.87 9.05 0.46
C THR A 40 -13.84 9.52 -0.62
N ILE A 41 -13.59 10.69 -1.22
CA ILE A 41 -14.41 11.23 -2.31
C ILE A 41 -14.32 10.35 -3.56
N LEU A 42 -13.12 9.93 -3.95
CA LEU A 42 -12.90 9.04 -5.10
C LEU A 42 -13.56 7.67 -4.87
N SER A 43 -13.46 7.13 -3.65
CA SER A 43 -14.14 5.89 -3.27
C SER A 43 -15.66 6.01 -3.39
N ALA A 44 -16.24 7.11 -2.89
CA ALA A 44 -17.67 7.36 -3.05
C ALA A 44 -18.08 7.47 -4.53
N LEU A 45 -17.27 8.15 -5.33
CA LEU A 45 -17.51 8.36 -6.75
C LEU A 45 -17.43 7.05 -7.54
N VAL A 46 -16.42 6.20 -7.27
CA VAL A 46 -16.30 4.87 -7.85
C VAL A 46 -17.43 3.96 -7.41
N GLY A 47 -17.82 4.00 -6.13
CA GLY A 47 -18.94 3.22 -5.62
C GLY A 47 -20.24 3.57 -6.34
N ALA A 48 -20.50 4.86 -6.53
CA ALA A 48 -21.65 5.34 -7.31
C ALA A 48 -21.55 4.89 -8.78
N ALA A 49 -20.39 5.05 -9.43
CA ALA A 49 -20.18 4.62 -10.81
C ALA A 49 -20.34 3.10 -10.98
N ALA A 50 -19.82 2.29 -10.05
CA ALA A 50 -19.95 0.83 -10.06
C ALA A 50 -21.40 0.37 -9.86
N ALA A 51 -22.21 1.12 -9.10
CA ALA A 51 -23.64 0.86 -8.97
C ALA A 51 -24.42 1.17 -10.25
N TRP A 52 -23.94 2.09 -11.10
CA TRP A 52 -24.67 2.58 -12.27
C TRP A 52 -25.08 1.50 -13.28
N PRO A 53 -24.22 0.53 -13.69
CA PRO A 53 -24.64 -0.57 -14.56
C PRO A 53 -25.72 -1.46 -13.93
N VAL A 54 -25.67 -1.68 -12.62
CA VAL A 54 -26.72 -2.42 -11.89
C VAL A 54 -28.03 -1.64 -11.95
N LEU A 55 -27.97 -0.31 -11.89
CA LEU A 55 -29.17 0.51 -12.01
C LEU A 55 -29.80 0.42 -13.40
N LEU A 56 -28.99 0.54 -14.44
CA LEU A 56 -29.45 0.37 -15.83
C LEU A 56 -30.06 -1.01 -16.06
N LEU A 57 -29.42 -2.05 -15.50
CA LEU A 57 -29.92 -3.41 -15.59
C LEU A 57 -31.23 -3.60 -14.82
N GLY A 58 -31.41 -2.92 -13.68
CA GLY A 58 -32.67 -2.89 -12.94
C GLY A 58 -33.82 -2.21 -13.71
N ILE A 59 -33.51 -1.20 -14.53
CA ILE A 59 -34.47 -0.54 -15.43
C ILE A 59 -34.88 -1.48 -16.56
N ALA A 60 -33.91 -2.16 -17.20
CA ALA A 60 -34.17 -3.11 -18.28
C ALA A 60 -34.84 -4.41 -17.80
N MET A 61 -34.46 -4.89 -16.62
CA MET A 61 -34.91 -6.15 -16.01
C MET A 61 -35.42 -5.91 -14.58
N PRO A 62 -36.74 -5.66 -14.42
CA PRO A 62 -37.34 -5.33 -13.11
C PRO A 62 -37.14 -6.38 -12.01
N LYS A 63 -36.83 -7.65 -12.37
CA LYS A 63 -36.55 -8.71 -11.41
C LYS A 63 -35.24 -8.49 -10.64
N ILE A 64 -34.20 -8.03 -11.33
CA ILE A 64 -32.91 -7.67 -10.72
C ILE A 64 -33.10 -6.52 -9.75
N ALA A 65 -33.99 -5.63 -10.15
CA ALA A 65 -34.39 -4.51 -9.36
C ALA A 65 -35.02 -4.92 -8.01
N VAL A 66 -36.01 -5.82 -8.06
CA VAL A 66 -36.62 -6.39 -6.85
C VAL A 66 -35.60 -7.18 -6.01
N PHE A 67 -34.66 -7.90 -6.64
CA PHE A 67 -33.62 -8.63 -5.93
C PHE A 67 -32.68 -7.70 -5.12
N VAL A 68 -32.21 -6.61 -5.72
CA VAL A 68 -31.35 -5.62 -5.04
C VAL A 68 -32.11 -4.93 -3.90
N LEU A 69 -33.39 -4.60 -4.13
CA LEU A 69 -34.25 -4.04 -3.08
C LEU A 69 -34.67 -5.05 -2.02
N GLY A 70 -34.49 -6.36 -2.24
CA GLY A 70 -34.72 -7.37 -1.21
C GLY A 70 -33.84 -7.20 0.04
N PHE A 71 -32.75 -6.44 -0.08
CA PHE A 71 -31.89 -6.04 1.04
C PHE A 71 -32.37 -4.78 1.78
N VAL A 72 -33.35 -4.06 1.23
CA VAL A 72 -33.94 -2.85 1.80
C VAL A 72 -35.41 -3.14 2.12
N PRO A 73 -35.82 -3.19 3.39
CA PRO A 73 -37.22 -3.45 3.73
C PRO A 73 -38.11 -2.34 3.18
N LEU A 74 -38.81 -2.61 2.08
CA LEU A 74 -39.78 -1.70 1.50
C LEU A 74 -41.15 -1.95 2.13
N PRO A 75 -41.81 -0.91 2.68
CA PRO A 75 -43.19 -1.03 3.14
C PRO A 75 -44.13 -1.45 2.00
N GLU A 76 -45.13 -2.27 2.29
CA GLU A 76 -46.08 -2.78 1.29
C GLU A 76 -46.88 -1.70 0.56
N TRP A 77 -46.95 -0.48 1.12
CA TRP A 77 -47.62 0.66 0.52
C TRP A 77 -46.87 1.29 -0.66
N VAL A 78 -45.61 0.94 -0.91
CA VAL A 78 -44.80 1.58 -1.97
C VAL A 78 -45.18 0.98 -3.34
N PRO A 79 -45.78 1.77 -4.26
CA PRO A 79 -46.15 1.24 -5.57
C PRO A 79 -44.92 0.87 -6.40
N LYS A 80 -45.02 -0.21 -7.17
CA LYS A 80 -43.92 -0.68 -8.05
C LYS A 80 -43.46 0.36 -9.08
N TRP A 81 -44.33 1.30 -9.48
CA TRP A 81 -43.97 2.39 -10.40
C TRP A 81 -43.08 3.45 -9.74
N VAL A 82 -43.28 3.71 -8.43
CA VAL A 82 -42.42 4.62 -7.65
C VAL A 82 -41.00 4.08 -7.58
N VAL A 83 -40.86 2.76 -7.35
CA VAL A 83 -39.57 2.07 -7.37
C VAL A 83 -38.86 2.26 -8.72
N ARG A 84 -39.58 2.16 -9.84
CA ARG A 84 -39.00 2.41 -11.18
C ARG A 84 -38.59 3.85 -11.39
N LEU A 85 -39.41 4.82 -10.94
CA LEU A 85 -39.05 6.25 -11.03
C LEU A 85 -37.81 6.57 -10.19
N ILE A 86 -37.71 6.04 -8.97
CA ILE A 86 -36.51 6.17 -8.13
C ILE A 86 -35.31 5.57 -8.85
N TRP A 87 -35.47 4.42 -9.50
CA TRP A 87 -34.39 3.78 -10.27
C TRP A 87 -33.88 4.65 -11.41
N ILE A 88 -34.80 5.18 -12.22
CA ILE A 88 -34.50 6.05 -13.36
C ILE A 88 -33.86 7.35 -12.86
N ALA A 89 -34.39 7.94 -11.79
CA ALA A 89 -33.85 9.14 -11.17
C ALA A 89 -32.41 8.91 -10.68
N LEU A 90 -32.14 7.78 -9.98
CA LEU A 90 -30.79 7.42 -9.54
C LEU A 90 -29.85 7.16 -10.72
N ALA A 91 -30.32 6.46 -11.76
CA ALA A 91 -29.53 6.17 -12.95
C ALA A 91 -29.16 7.44 -13.75
N ALA A 92 -29.99 8.48 -13.69
CA ALA A 92 -29.67 9.79 -14.26
C ALA A 92 -28.80 10.63 -13.31
N ALA A 93 -29.07 10.62 -12.01
CA ALA A 93 -28.38 11.46 -11.01
C ALA A 93 -26.90 11.10 -10.86
N ILE A 94 -26.54 9.81 -10.89
CA ILE A 94 -25.16 9.37 -10.69
C ILE A 94 -24.22 9.97 -11.76
N PRO A 95 -24.48 9.82 -13.08
CA PRO A 95 -23.68 10.47 -14.11
C PRO A 95 -23.56 11.98 -13.94
N LEU A 96 -24.65 12.67 -13.61
CA LEU A 96 -24.66 14.12 -13.42
C LEU A 96 -23.78 14.54 -12.23
N ALA A 97 -23.86 13.80 -11.12
CA ALA A 97 -23.02 14.02 -9.94
C ALA A 97 -21.54 13.76 -10.22
N VAL A 98 -21.20 12.71 -10.98
CA VAL A 98 -19.83 12.41 -11.42
C VAL A 98 -19.29 13.54 -12.32
N GLY A 99 -20.10 14.02 -13.28
CA GLY A 99 -19.73 15.14 -14.15
C GLY A 99 -19.48 16.43 -13.37
N LEU A 100 -20.36 16.76 -12.41
CA LEU A 100 -20.23 17.96 -11.58
C LEU A 100 -18.99 17.89 -10.67
N THR A 101 -18.78 16.76 -9.99
CA THR A 101 -17.64 16.57 -9.08
C THR A 101 -16.29 16.64 -9.80
N MET A 102 -16.19 16.04 -10.99
CA MET A 102 -14.97 16.15 -11.82
C MET A 102 -14.75 17.57 -12.32
N ALA A 103 -15.80 18.28 -12.74
CA ALA A 103 -15.70 19.67 -13.18
C ALA A 103 -15.22 20.61 -12.06
N LEU A 104 -15.71 20.42 -10.84
CA LEU A 104 -15.30 21.20 -9.67
C LEU A 104 -13.83 20.94 -9.30
N ARG A 105 -13.37 19.68 -9.39
CA ARG A 105 -11.96 19.32 -9.13
C ARG A 105 -11.00 19.93 -10.15
N HIS A 106 -11.34 19.88 -11.43
CA HIS A 106 -10.49 20.43 -12.49
C HIS A 106 -10.30 21.96 -12.36
N ARG A 107 -11.27 22.68 -11.80
CA ARG A 107 -11.17 24.12 -11.50
C ARG A 107 -10.17 24.42 -10.38
N ARG A 108 -9.98 23.51 -9.43
CA ARG A 108 -9.12 23.69 -8.25
C ARG A 108 -7.63 23.45 -8.54
N GLY A 109 -7.32 22.64 -9.56
CA GLY A 109 -5.94 22.43 -10.03
C GLY A 109 -5.41 23.57 -10.92
N ARG A 110 -6.28 24.24 -11.69
CA ARG A 110 -5.90 25.35 -12.59
C ARG A 110 -5.43 26.62 -11.88
N THR A 111 -5.76 26.81 -10.60
CA THR A 111 -5.40 28.05 -9.88
C THR A 111 -3.93 28.12 -9.49
N LEU A 112 -3.14 27.05 -9.63
CA LEU A 112 -1.72 27.00 -9.25
C LEU A 112 -0.73 27.04 -10.43
N SER A 113 -1.18 26.84 -11.68
CA SER A 113 -0.31 26.82 -12.85
C SER A 113 -0.81 27.76 -13.96
N ARG A 114 -0.12 28.91 -14.04
CA ARG A 114 -0.06 30.00 -15.05
C ARG A 114 -1.23 30.32 -16.00
N ALA A 115 -1.36 31.63 -16.24
CA ALA A 115 -2.47 32.40 -16.80
C ALA A 115 -2.69 32.37 -18.34
N ASP A 116 -2.08 31.46 -19.12
CA ASP A 116 -1.89 31.72 -20.57
C ASP A 116 -2.56 30.74 -21.57
N ALA A 117 -3.64 30.04 -21.19
CA ALA A 117 -4.41 29.22 -22.15
C ALA A 117 -5.76 29.87 -22.53
N PRO A 118 -6.10 30.03 -23.83
CA PRO A 118 -7.38 30.59 -24.24
C PRO A 118 -8.52 29.69 -23.75
N ALA A 119 -9.35 30.25 -22.87
CA ALA A 119 -10.49 29.58 -22.28
C ALA A 119 -11.58 29.35 -23.35
N THR A 120 -11.54 28.21 -24.04
CA THR A 120 -12.77 27.65 -24.60
C THR A 120 -13.65 27.24 -23.42
N GLN A 121 -14.43 28.18 -22.91
CA GLN A 121 -15.40 27.92 -21.85
C GLN A 121 -16.47 26.98 -22.40
N GLU A 122 -16.25 25.68 -22.29
CA GLU A 122 -17.28 24.70 -22.64
C GLU A 122 -18.55 25.01 -21.84
N PRO A 123 -19.73 25.07 -22.48
CA PRO A 123 -20.98 25.38 -21.80
C PRO A 123 -21.28 24.37 -20.69
N ALA A 124 -21.86 24.83 -19.58
CA ALA A 124 -22.10 24.04 -18.37
C ALA A 124 -22.89 22.73 -18.65
N ILE A 125 -23.80 22.76 -19.61
CA ILE A 125 -24.61 21.61 -20.04
C ILE A 125 -23.74 20.51 -20.67
N VAL A 126 -22.76 20.86 -21.50
CA VAL A 126 -21.84 19.90 -22.13
C VAL A 126 -20.95 19.24 -21.08
N ARG A 127 -20.51 19.99 -20.06
CA ARG A 127 -19.74 19.45 -18.93
C ARG A 127 -20.57 18.47 -18.09
N LEU A 128 -21.84 18.80 -17.87
CA LEU A 128 -22.76 17.96 -17.12
C LEU A 128 -23.09 16.66 -17.88
N LEU A 129 -23.34 16.73 -19.18
CA LEU A 129 -23.61 15.58 -20.04
C LEU A 129 -22.40 14.67 -20.25
N ARG A 130 -21.16 15.19 -20.16
CA ARG A 130 -19.94 14.37 -20.14
C ARG A 130 -19.82 13.47 -18.90
N GLY A 131 -20.67 13.67 -17.89
CA GLY A 131 -20.75 12.76 -16.75
C GLY A 131 -21.11 11.32 -17.13
N PHE A 132 -21.89 11.11 -18.21
CA PHE A 132 -22.29 9.78 -18.68
C PHE A 132 -21.13 8.92 -19.20
N PRO A 133 -20.36 9.36 -20.22
CA PRO A 133 -19.21 8.59 -20.70
C PRO A 133 -18.14 8.42 -19.59
N THR A 134 -17.93 9.45 -18.76
CA THR A 134 -17.02 9.39 -17.61
C THR A 134 -17.44 8.30 -16.60
N THR A 135 -18.72 8.24 -16.25
CA THR A 135 -19.25 7.23 -15.33
C THR A 135 -19.11 5.82 -15.89
N LEU A 136 -19.41 5.64 -17.18
CA LEU A 136 -19.21 4.36 -17.85
C LEU A 136 -17.74 3.94 -17.84
N GLY A 137 -16.82 4.86 -18.12
CA GLY A 137 -15.38 4.60 -18.09
C GLY A 137 -14.87 4.19 -16.71
N ILE A 138 -15.26 4.93 -15.66
CA ILE A 138 -14.90 4.61 -14.28
C ILE A 138 -15.49 3.25 -13.86
N ALA A 139 -16.75 2.99 -14.20
CA ALA A 139 -17.41 1.72 -13.87
C ALA A 139 -16.70 0.54 -14.56
N ALA A 140 -16.44 0.63 -15.86
CA ALA A 140 -15.77 -0.42 -16.63
C ALA A 140 -14.34 -0.68 -16.10
N ALA A 141 -13.57 0.38 -15.87
CA ALA A 141 -12.22 0.25 -15.32
C ALA A 141 -12.23 -0.32 -13.90
N PHE A 142 -13.19 0.09 -13.07
CA PHE A 142 -13.38 -0.46 -11.73
C PHE A 142 -13.67 -1.96 -11.77
N PHE A 143 -14.62 -2.44 -12.58
CA PHE A 143 -14.93 -3.87 -12.64
C PHE A 143 -13.74 -4.71 -13.10
N VAL A 144 -12.98 -4.23 -14.08
CA VAL A 144 -11.74 -4.88 -14.50
C VAL A 144 -10.74 -4.94 -13.34
N MET A 145 -10.55 -3.85 -12.61
CA MET A 145 -9.62 -3.80 -11.48
C MET A 145 -10.06 -4.59 -10.27
N PHE A 146 -11.36 -4.62 -9.99
CA PHE A 146 -11.96 -5.38 -8.90
C PHE A 146 -11.72 -6.89 -9.04
N VAL A 147 -11.62 -7.38 -10.28
CA VAL A 147 -11.26 -8.78 -10.57
C VAL A 147 -9.74 -8.96 -10.68
N THR A 148 -9.06 -8.06 -11.38
CA THR A 148 -7.64 -8.22 -11.75
C THR A 148 -6.70 -8.01 -10.57
N VAL A 149 -6.91 -6.98 -9.74
CA VAL A 149 -6.01 -6.65 -8.62
C VAL A 149 -5.95 -7.79 -7.58
N PRO A 150 -7.07 -8.37 -7.13
CA PRO A 150 -7.04 -9.47 -6.16
C PRO A 150 -6.41 -10.74 -6.74
N ALA A 151 -6.66 -11.03 -8.03
CA ALA A 151 -6.03 -12.15 -8.73
C ALA A 151 -4.50 -11.98 -8.78
N LEU A 152 -4.01 -10.79 -9.13
CA LEU A 152 -2.58 -10.48 -9.15
C LEU A 152 -1.96 -10.59 -7.76
N ARG A 153 -2.65 -10.08 -6.73
CA ARG A 153 -2.17 -10.17 -5.34
C ARG A 153 -2.10 -11.61 -4.84
N LEU A 154 -3.01 -12.48 -5.30
CA LEU A 154 -2.94 -13.91 -5.01
C LEU A 154 -1.72 -14.54 -5.69
N THR A 155 -1.41 -14.16 -6.93
CA THR A 155 -0.21 -14.66 -7.63
C THR A 155 1.10 -14.12 -7.03
N SER A 156 1.11 -12.91 -6.49
CA SER A 156 2.30 -12.32 -5.88
C SER A 156 2.65 -13.00 -4.54
N LEU A 157 1.63 -13.41 -3.77
CA LEU A 157 1.81 -14.22 -2.56
C LEU A 157 2.46 -15.57 -2.86
N VAL A 158 2.05 -16.23 -3.94
CA VAL A 158 2.66 -17.49 -4.41
C VAL A 158 4.12 -17.27 -4.83
N ARG A 159 4.42 -16.12 -5.46
CA ARG A 159 5.77 -15.77 -5.94
C ARG A 159 6.68 -15.12 -4.88
N ARG A 160 6.23 -14.99 -3.62
CA ARG A 160 6.94 -14.31 -2.51
C ARG A 160 7.44 -12.90 -2.87
N ARG A 161 6.71 -12.18 -3.74
CA ARG A 161 7.01 -10.79 -4.08
C ARG A 161 6.10 -9.86 -3.29
N VAL A 162 6.69 -8.78 -2.79
CA VAL A 162 6.01 -7.73 -2.02
C VAL A 162 5.95 -6.46 -2.87
N ASP A 163 4.83 -5.76 -2.74
CA ASP A 163 4.59 -4.46 -3.37
C ASP A 163 4.71 -3.38 -2.29
N VAL A 164 5.70 -2.51 -2.42
CA VAL A 164 5.93 -1.36 -1.55
C VAL A 164 5.63 -0.10 -2.34
N GLN A 165 4.83 0.80 -1.77
CA GLN A 165 4.50 2.09 -2.38
C GLN A 165 5.24 3.19 -1.63
N VAL A 166 6.00 3.98 -2.37
CA VAL A 166 6.74 5.14 -1.87
C VAL A 166 5.97 6.38 -2.29
N PRO A 167 5.61 7.29 -1.36
CA PRO A 167 4.90 8.51 -1.70
C PRO A 167 5.82 9.40 -2.53
N LEU A 168 5.37 9.73 -3.74
CA LEU A 168 6.13 10.52 -4.70
C LEU A 168 5.20 11.18 -5.72
N VAL A 169 4.88 12.44 -5.50
CA VAL A 169 4.04 13.28 -6.36
C VAL A 169 4.95 14.01 -7.36
N THR A 170 4.68 13.80 -8.64
CA THR A 170 5.46 14.35 -9.76
C THR A 170 4.58 15.16 -10.69
N ASP A 171 5.09 16.30 -11.14
CA ASP A 171 4.44 17.11 -12.16
C ASP A 171 4.76 16.59 -13.57
N ARG A 172 3.87 16.90 -14.51
CA ARG A 172 4.00 16.47 -15.92
C ARG A 172 5.32 16.91 -16.56
N GLU A 173 5.77 18.11 -16.26
CA GLU A 173 6.98 18.70 -16.83
C GLU A 173 8.25 17.98 -16.37
N HIS A 174 8.25 17.47 -15.13
CA HIS A 174 9.43 16.85 -14.50
C HIS A 174 9.34 15.32 -14.45
N TYR A 175 8.25 14.73 -14.93
CA TYR A 175 7.98 13.29 -14.79
C TYR A 175 9.08 12.41 -15.39
N ASP A 176 9.49 12.68 -16.64
CA ASP A 176 10.55 11.89 -17.29
C ASP A 176 11.92 12.09 -16.61
N HIS A 177 12.22 13.31 -16.17
CA HIS A 177 13.45 13.61 -15.43
C HIS A 177 13.51 12.83 -14.11
N VAL A 178 12.41 12.81 -13.33
CA VAL A 178 12.34 12.06 -12.07
C VAL A 178 12.41 10.56 -12.32
N ALA A 179 11.79 10.06 -13.39
CA ALA A 179 11.88 8.65 -13.78
C ALA A 179 13.32 8.21 -14.07
N GLU A 180 14.07 9.01 -14.81
CA GLU A 180 15.48 8.75 -15.10
C GLU A 180 16.35 8.87 -13.85
N GLU A 181 16.07 9.83 -12.98
CA GLU A 181 16.77 9.99 -11.70
C GLU A 181 16.59 8.75 -10.80
N ILE A 182 15.36 8.22 -10.69
CA ILE A 182 15.08 6.99 -9.95
C ILE A 182 15.92 5.83 -10.48
N ALA A 183 15.93 5.62 -11.80
CA ALA A 183 16.70 4.53 -12.40
C ALA A 183 18.21 4.70 -12.16
N ARG A 184 18.72 5.94 -12.26
CA ARG A 184 20.13 6.27 -12.00
C ARG A 184 20.52 6.00 -10.55
N VAL A 185 19.73 6.51 -9.60
CA VAL A 185 19.95 6.36 -8.15
C VAL A 185 19.94 4.89 -7.75
N LEU A 186 19.00 4.09 -8.27
CA LEU A 186 18.94 2.66 -8.03
C LEU A 186 20.15 1.93 -8.61
N ALA A 187 20.56 2.27 -9.84
CA ALA A 187 21.75 1.69 -10.47
C ALA A 187 23.04 1.99 -9.69
N LEU A 188 23.19 3.22 -9.15
CA LEU A 188 24.32 3.61 -8.29
C LEU A 188 24.45 2.75 -7.04
N HIS A 189 23.33 2.18 -6.56
CA HIS A 189 23.26 1.35 -5.37
C HIS A 189 23.11 -0.15 -5.69
N GLY A 190 23.47 -0.57 -6.91
CA GLY A 190 23.53 -1.98 -7.30
C GLY A 190 22.22 -2.60 -7.77
N PHE A 191 21.17 -1.81 -7.97
CA PHE A 191 19.92 -2.25 -8.60
C PHE A 191 19.93 -1.90 -10.09
N THR A 192 20.31 -2.84 -10.93
CA THR A 192 20.25 -2.68 -12.39
C THR A 192 18.81 -2.80 -12.87
N VAL A 193 18.19 -1.67 -13.21
CA VAL A 193 16.83 -1.60 -13.76
C VAL A 193 16.87 -0.99 -15.16
N ALA A 194 16.19 -1.62 -16.12
CA ALA A 194 16.10 -1.15 -17.50
C ALA A 194 14.66 -0.78 -17.85
N ARG A 195 14.48 0.21 -18.73
CA ARG A 195 13.14 0.62 -19.19
C ARG A 195 12.49 -0.57 -19.89
N ALA A 196 11.27 -0.90 -19.49
CA ALA A 196 10.53 -2.04 -20.02
C ALA A 196 9.09 -1.64 -20.30
N GLU A 197 8.39 -2.42 -21.11
CA GLU A 197 6.96 -2.21 -21.28
C GLU A 197 6.19 -2.75 -20.07
N PRO A 198 5.28 -1.93 -19.50
CA PRO A 198 4.43 -2.37 -18.41
C PRO A 198 3.53 -3.51 -18.87
N GLY A 199 3.23 -4.44 -17.96
CA GLY A 199 2.32 -5.55 -18.25
C GLY A 199 0.92 -5.03 -18.65
N TRP A 200 0.19 -5.84 -19.43
CA TRP A 200 -1.16 -5.51 -19.90
C TRP A 200 -2.08 -5.01 -18.76
N TRP A 201 -1.99 -5.62 -17.58
CA TRP A 201 -2.79 -5.28 -16.40
C TRP A 201 -2.56 -3.87 -15.84
N MET A 202 -1.40 -3.24 -16.09
CA MET A 202 -1.12 -1.85 -15.70
C MET A 202 -1.65 -0.84 -16.72
N THR A 203 -1.82 -1.25 -17.98
CA THR A 203 -2.19 -0.35 -19.09
C THR A 203 -3.68 -0.43 -19.45
N VAL A 204 -4.36 -1.53 -19.15
CA VAL A 204 -5.77 -1.73 -19.49
C VAL A 204 -6.70 -0.75 -18.76
N PRO A 205 -6.58 -0.51 -17.44
CA PRO A 205 -7.48 0.41 -16.73
C PRO A 205 -7.34 1.83 -17.26
N SER A 206 -6.11 2.29 -17.47
CA SER A 206 -5.84 3.61 -18.04
C SER A 206 -6.35 3.73 -19.48
N ARG A 207 -6.18 2.71 -20.32
CA ARG A 207 -6.77 2.68 -21.67
C ARG A 207 -8.29 2.75 -21.66
N ILE A 208 -8.96 2.04 -20.75
CA ILE A 208 -10.42 2.10 -20.59
C ILE A 208 -10.85 3.51 -20.15
N LEU A 209 -10.17 4.09 -19.16
CA LEU A 209 -10.44 5.45 -18.71
C LEU A 209 -10.20 6.50 -19.82
N LEU A 210 -9.16 6.34 -20.63
CA LEU A 210 -8.85 7.26 -21.73
C LEU A 210 -9.84 7.11 -22.91
N ALA A 211 -10.23 5.89 -23.24
CA ALA A 211 -11.17 5.60 -24.32
C ALA A 211 -12.60 6.04 -23.97
N LEU A 212 -13.05 5.79 -22.74
CA LEU A 212 -14.43 6.04 -22.32
C LEU A 212 -14.61 7.35 -21.54
N GLY A 213 -13.62 7.77 -20.75
CA GLY A 213 -13.69 8.96 -19.90
C GLY A 213 -13.20 10.27 -20.56
N GLY A 214 -12.63 10.20 -21.77
CA GLY A 214 -12.36 11.38 -22.61
C GLY A 214 -11.31 12.35 -22.03
N PRO A 215 -11.41 13.67 -22.32
CA PRO A 215 -10.43 14.68 -21.91
C PRO A 215 -10.23 14.80 -20.39
N ALA A 216 -11.22 14.38 -19.59
CA ALA A 216 -11.18 14.48 -18.13
C ALA A 216 -10.00 13.73 -17.49
N PHE A 217 -9.54 12.65 -18.12
CA PHE A 217 -8.41 11.83 -17.64
C PHE A 217 -7.11 12.03 -18.43
N ARG A 218 -7.18 12.64 -19.63
CA ARG A 218 -5.98 12.96 -20.43
C ARG A 218 -5.05 13.93 -19.72
N ASP A 219 -5.59 14.74 -18.80
CA ASP A 219 -4.84 15.70 -17.99
C ASP A 219 -4.24 15.10 -16.70
N GLN A 220 -4.51 13.84 -16.39
CA GLN A 220 -4.04 13.19 -15.15
C GLN A 220 -3.17 11.96 -15.40
N ILE A 221 -3.34 11.27 -16.53
CA ILE A 221 -2.60 10.04 -16.85
C ILE A 221 -1.45 10.38 -17.81
N PRO A 222 -0.18 10.09 -17.47
CA PRO A 222 0.95 10.27 -18.38
C PRO A 222 0.76 9.41 -19.64
N GLU A 223 1.14 9.94 -20.82
CA GLU A 223 1.03 9.22 -22.09
C GLU A 223 1.91 7.95 -22.11
N ARG A 224 3.00 7.93 -21.33
CA ARG A 224 3.87 6.78 -21.12
C ARG A 224 4.20 6.62 -19.64
N LEU A 225 3.72 5.53 -19.04
CA LEU A 225 4.11 5.16 -17.68
C LEU A 225 5.60 4.79 -17.68
N ALA A 226 6.40 5.44 -16.86
CA ALA A 226 7.79 5.04 -16.64
C ALA A 226 7.81 3.73 -15.83
N TYR A 227 8.17 2.65 -16.52
CA TYR A 227 8.28 1.31 -15.96
C TYR A 227 9.67 0.77 -16.21
N PHE A 228 10.31 0.29 -15.15
CA PHE A 228 11.63 -0.31 -15.18
C PHE A 228 11.59 -1.72 -14.58
N ARG A 229 12.30 -2.64 -15.21
CA ARG A 229 12.44 -4.02 -14.76
C ARG A 229 13.90 -4.39 -14.65
N GLY A 230 14.27 -4.94 -13.51
CA GLY A 230 15.55 -5.60 -13.25
C GLY A 230 15.34 -7.02 -12.74
N ASP A 231 16.44 -7.72 -12.47
CA ASP A 231 16.41 -9.11 -12.00
C ASP A 231 15.79 -9.26 -10.61
N ARG A 232 16.06 -8.29 -9.74
CA ARG A 232 15.67 -8.27 -8.32
C ARG A 232 14.50 -7.33 -8.02
N LEU A 233 14.34 -6.29 -8.82
CA LEU A 233 13.44 -5.17 -8.54
C LEU A 233 12.71 -4.73 -9.81
N GLU A 234 11.40 -4.55 -9.68
CA GLU A 234 10.55 -3.87 -10.64
C GLU A 234 10.12 -2.52 -10.05
N VAL A 235 10.13 -1.49 -10.88
CA VAL A 235 9.87 -0.11 -10.48
C VAL A 235 8.86 0.51 -11.44
N ALA A 236 7.79 1.09 -10.92
CA ALA A 236 6.80 1.79 -11.73
C ALA A 236 6.51 3.17 -11.13
N LEU A 237 6.80 4.23 -11.87
CA LEU A 237 6.49 5.60 -11.45
C LEU A 237 5.07 5.96 -11.90
N TYR A 238 4.22 6.26 -10.94
CA TYR A 238 2.90 6.85 -11.15
C TYR A 238 2.98 8.36 -10.83
N PRO A 239 2.04 9.19 -11.31
CA PRO A 239 2.02 10.63 -10.99
C PRO A 239 2.03 10.92 -9.50
N ASN A 240 1.40 10.04 -8.71
CA ASN A 240 1.19 10.21 -7.28
C ASN A 240 1.86 9.09 -6.46
N GLY A 241 2.88 8.44 -6.99
CA GLY A 241 3.66 7.49 -6.19
C GLY A 241 4.60 6.63 -6.99
N LEU A 242 5.54 6.02 -6.31
CA LEU A 242 6.46 5.03 -6.88
C LEU A 242 6.14 3.64 -6.33
N LEU A 243 5.92 2.69 -7.22
CA LEU A 243 5.75 1.29 -6.85
C LEU A 243 7.07 0.55 -7.00
N LEU A 244 7.50 -0.10 -5.92
CA LEU A 244 8.64 -1.01 -5.87
C LEU A 244 8.11 -2.42 -5.66
N ARG A 245 8.48 -3.35 -6.54
CA ARG A 245 8.07 -4.75 -6.47
C ARG A 245 9.29 -5.65 -6.51
N GLY A 246 9.44 -6.50 -5.51
CA GLY A 246 10.61 -7.38 -5.35
C GLY A 246 10.45 -8.33 -4.17
N ASN A 247 11.55 -8.87 -3.65
CA ASN A 247 11.51 -9.50 -2.31
C ASN A 247 11.47 -8.39 -1.23
N ALA A 248 11.11 -8.76 0.01
CA ALA A 248 10.93 -7.79 1.09
C ALA A 248 12.18 -6.93 1.37
N GLN A 249 13.37 -7.55 1.38
CA GLN A 249 14.64 -6.87 1.67
C GLN A 249 15.01 -5.86 0.56
N ASP A 250 14.95 -6.28 -0.69
CA ASP A 250 15.28 -5.46 -1.85
C ASP A 250 14.35 -4.26 -1.97
N THR A 251 13.05 -4.47 -1.74
CA THR A 251 12.09 -3.36 -1.73
C THR A 251 12.31 -2.40 -0.55
N ALA A 252 12.72 -2.89 0.62
CA ALA A 252 13.00 -2.04 1.78
C ALA A 252 14.25 -1.18 1.57
N TRP A 253 15.33 -1.77 1.03
CA TRP A 253 16.54 -1.03 0.69
C TRP A 253 16.31 -0.03 -0.44
N ALA A 254 15.66 -0.45 -1.53
CA ALA A 254 15.31 0.45 -2.63
C ALA A 254 14.42 1.60 -2.15
N HIS A 255 13.45 1.34 -1.25
CA HIS A 255 12.64 2.37 -0.64
C HIS A 255 13.50 3.39 0.12
N GLY A 256 14.40 2.93 1.00
CA GLY A 256 15.31 3.78 1.76
C GLY A 256 16.19 4.67 0.87
N ILE A 257 16.78 4.09 -0.18
CA ILE A 257 17.60 4.80 -1.16
C ILE A 257 16.78 5.89 -1.85
N VAL A 258 15.60 5.54 -2.37
CA VAL A 258 14.73 6.47 -3.10
C VAL A 258 14.31 7.64 -2.22
N VAL A 259 13.90 7.41 -0.96
CA VAL A 259 13.39 8.50 -0.11
C VAL A 259 14.47 9.44 0.39
N GLU A 260 15.73 9.00 0.42
CA GLU A 260 16.87 9.82 0.80
C GLU A 260 17.41 10.62 -0.38
N GLU A 261 17.66 9.96 -1.50
CA GLU A 261 18.27 10.58 -2.68
C GLU A 261 17.27 11.46 -3.46
N LEU A 262 15.96 11.17 -3.41
CA LEU A 262 14.94 11.99 -4.09
C LEU A 262 14.41 13.16 -3.25
N THR A 263 14.93 13.42 -2.05
CA THR A 263 14.55 14.62 -1.28
C THR A 263 14.82 15.91 -2.07
N GLU A 264 15.83 15.89 -2.93
CA GLU A 264 16.21 17.02 -3.78
C GLU A 264 15.46 17.09 -5.12
N ALA A 265 14.87 15.97 -5.55
CA ALA A 265 14.24 15.87 -6.85
C ALA A 265 13.05 16.85 -6.97
N PRO A 266 12.67 17.27 -8.18
CA PRO A 266 11.44 18.04 -8.41
C PRO A 266 10.18 17.17 -8.26
N ALA A 267 10.07 16.46 -7.14
CA ALA A 267 9.00 15.55 -6.77
C ALA A 267 8.72 15.67 -5.27
N LEU A 268 7.46 15.68 -4.84
CA LEU A 268 7.09 15.80 -3.42
C LEU A 268 6.87 14.41 -2.84
N GLN A 269 7.36 14.13 -1.64
CA GLN A 269 7.12 12.87 -0.94
C GLN A 269 5.89 12.94 -0.02
N THR A 270 5.17 14.06 0.00
CA THR A 270 3.98 14.30 0.83
C THR A 270 2.72 14.54 -0.01
N PHE A 271 1.55 14.21 0.54
CA PHE A 271 0.25 14.45 -0.11
C PHE A 271 -0.55 15.58 0.55
N ASP A 272 -0.35 15.82 1.84
CA ASP A 272 -1.07 16.89 2.55
C ASP A 272 -0.56 18.26 2.08
N PRO A 273 -1.44 19.21 1.69
CA PRO A 273 -1.00 20.52 1.20
C PRO A 273 -0.11 21.31 2.19
N ARG A 274 -0.30 21.12 3.50
CA ARG A 274 0.54 21.76 4.53
C ARG A 274 1.89 21.06 4.63
N ALA A 275 1.91 19.73 4.59
CA ALA A 275 3.17 18.97 4.55
C ALA A 275 3.98 19.30 3.28
N GLN A 276 3.30 19.46 2.14
CA GLN A 276 3.92 19.88 0.87
C GLN A 276 4.49 21.30 0.94
N GLU A 277 3.90 22.21 1.71
CA GLU A 277 4.50 23.54 1.92
C GLU A 277 5.82 23.44 2.70
N ILE A 278 5.82 22.67 3.79
CA ILE A 278 7.01 22.41 4.60
C ILE A 278 8.10 21.75 3.74
N GLU A 279 7.76 20.73 2.96
CA GLU A 279 8.69 20.06 2.05
C GLU A 279 9.26 21.03 0.99
N ARG A 280 8.42 21.91 0.43
CA ARG A 280 8.88 22.97 -0.48
C ARG A 280 9.81 23.97 0.20
N GLN A 281 9.59 24.28 1.49
CA GLN A 281 10.53 25.09 2.27
C GLN A 281 11.87 24.38 2.46
N ILE A 282 11.88 23.10 2.85
CA ILE A 282 13.09 22.29 3.01
C ILE A 282 13.88 22.27 1.69
N ARG A 283 13.20 22.02 0.57
CA ARG A 283 13.82 22.02 -0.76
C ARG A 283 14.46 23.35 -1.13
N ARG A 284 13.84 24.49 -0.77
CA ARG A 284 14.43 25.83 -0.99
C ARG A 284 15.72 26.01 -0.20
N VAL A 285 15.79 25.53 1.04
CA VAL A 285 17.03 25.59 1.83
C VAL A 285 18.08 24.67 1.22
N TRP A 286 17.68 23.48 0.77
CA TRP A 286 18.58 22.55 0.12
C TRP A 286 19.18 23.09 -1.18
N SER A 287 18.35 23.74 -2.03
CA SER A 287 18.84 24.34 -3.28
C SER A 287 19.88 25.43 -3.01
N LEU A 288 19.66 26.28 -1.99
CA LEU A 288 20.62 27.31 -1.58
C LEU A 288 21.92 26.67 -1.06
N PHE A 289 21.82 25.65 -0.20
CA PHE A 289 23.00 24.93 0.30
C PHE A 289 23.86 24.41 -0.87
N ARG A 290 23.24 23.83 -1.90
CA ARG A 290 23.92 23.26 -3.07
C ARG A 290 24.62 24.27 -3.97
N GLU A 291 24.22 25.53 -3.99
CA GLU A 291 24.92 26.57 -4.77
C GLU A 291 26.37 26.75 -4.32
N ASN A 292 26.63 26.63 -3.01
CA ASN A 292 27.97 26.66 -2.45
C ASN A 292 28.07 25.86 -1.14
N PRO A 293 28.22 24.52 -1.22
CA PRO A 293 28.20 23.67 -0.02
C PRO A 293 29.31 24.00 0.97
N ALA A 294 30.49 24.42 0.49
CA ALA A 294 31.62 24.74 1.36
C ALA A 294 31.36 26.01 2.19
N ALA A 295 30.71 27.03 1.61
CA ALA A 295 30.37 28.27 2.30
C ALA A 295 29.11 28.14 3.17
N HIS A 296 28.23 27.18 2.86
CA HIS A 296 26.95 27.01 3.54
C HIS A 296 26.95 25.94 4.64
N ARG A 297 28.02 25.16 4.78
CA ARG A 297 28.26 24.32 5.97
C ARG A 297 28.36 25.21 7.21
N HIS A 298 27.68 24.82 8.28
CA HIS A 298 27.57 25.56 9.53
C HIS A 298 27.09 27.02 9.35
N SER A 299 26.23 27.25 8.35
CA SER A 299 25.67 28.58 8.11
C SER A 299 24.56 28.86 9.11
N SER A 300 24.79 29.81 10.02
CA SER A 300 23.80 30.23 11.02
C SER A 300 22.47 30.69 10.42
N VAL A 301 22.48 31.22 9.19
CA VAL A 301 21.27 31.65 8.47
C VAL A 301 20.43 30.44 8.04
N LEU A 302 21.08 29.41 7.49
CA LEU A 302 20.38 28.20 7.02
C LEU A 302 19.96 27.32 8.21
N GLU A 303 20.79 27.24 9.25
CA GLU A 303 20.45 26.55 10.51
C GLU A 303 19.24 27.19 11.19
N LYS A 304 19.21 28.52 11.31
CA LYS A 304 18.03 29.22 11.84
C LYS A 304 16.79 28.96 10.99
N ARG A 305 16.94 28.89 9.66
CA ARG A 305 15.82 28.56 8.78
C ARG A 305 15.33 27.12 8.99
N LEU A 306 16.24 26.19 9.24
CA LEU A 306 15.89 24.82 9.62
C LEU A 306 15.15 24.77 10.97
N ASP A 307 15.55 25.56 11.96
CA ASP A 307 14.87 25.64 13.26
C ASP A 307 13.42 26.16 13.13
N GLU A 308 13.20 27.15 12.26
CA GLU A 308 11.87 27.66 11.92
C GLU A 308 11.00 26.55 11.31
N ILE A 309 11.56 25.79 10.36
CA ILE A 309 10.89 24.63 9.74
C ILE A 309 10.57 23.56 10.79
N CYS A 310 11.51 23.22 11.67
CA CYS A 310 11.31 22.24 12.75
C CYS A 310 10.19 22.68 13.71
N THR A 311 10.09 23.98 14.00
CA THR A 311 9.00 24.55 14.80
C THR A 311 7.65 24.45 14.08
N GLU A 312 7.62 24.68 12.77
CA GLU A 312 6.42 24.51 11.93
C GLU A 312 5.97 23.04 11.90
N ILE A 313 6.90 22.10 11.70
CA ILE A 313 6.65 20.65 11.75
C ILE A 313 6.03 20.24 13.10
N GLY A 314 6.55 20.78 14.22
CA GLY A 314 6.05 20.47 15.56
C GLY A 314 4.62 20.97 15.85
N ARG A 315 4.10 21.93 15.07
CA ARG A 315 2.78 22.54 15.26
C ARG A 315 1.79 22.20 14.14
N ALA A 316 2.25 21.61 13.04
CA ALA A 316 1.42 21.31 11.89
C ALA A 316 0.38 20.22 12.23
N PRO A 317 -0.93 20.45 11.98
CA PRO A 317 -1.97 19.44 12.18
C PRO A 317 -2.02 18.49 10.98
N ILE A 318 -0.95 17.74 10.78
CA ILE A 318 -0.79 16.75 9.71
C ILE A 318 -0.80 15.33 10.31
N SER A 319 -1.07 14.32 9.47
CA SER A 319 -1.04 12.93 9.93
C SER A 319 0.38 12.49 10.31
N TYR A 320 0.50 11.45 11.14
CA TYR A 320 1.81 10.91 11.51
C TYR A 320 2.63 10.47 10.29
N ASP A 321 1.98 9.91 9.26
CA ASP A 321 2.64 9.47 8.03
C ASP A 321 3.25 10.62 7.22
N GLU A 322 2.56 11.76 7.17
CA GLU A 322 3.09 12.98 6.54
C GLU A 322 4.18 13.60 7.42
N TRP A 323 3.97 13.61 8.75
CA TRP A 323 4.89 14.19 9.72
C TRP A 323 6.27 13.50 9.69
N GLN A 324 6.30 12.16 9.65
CA GLN A 324 7.57 11.42 9.61
C GLN A 324 8.39 11.71 8.34
N ILE A 325 7.73 12.04 7.23
CA ILE A 325 8.39 12.36 5.95
C ILE A 325 9.08 13.71 6.04
N VAL A 326 8.36 14.76 6.43
CA VAL A 326 8.95 16.11 6.57
C VAL A 326 9.99 16.16 7.69
N TYR A 327 9.78 15.41 8.78
CA TYR A 327 10.77 15.27 9.85
C TYR A 327 12.06 14.62 9.35
N ARG A 328 11.96 13.51 8.60
CA ARG A 328 13.12 12.85 7.99
C ARG A 328 13.88 13.79 7.05
N GLN A 329 13.18 14.52 6.19
CA GLN A 329 13.80 15.46 5.25
C GLN A 329 14.50 16.62 6.00
N ALA A 330 13.91 17.14 7.07
CA ALA A 330 14.54 18.15 7.93
C ALA A 330 15.81 17.59 8.61
N MET A 331 15.78 16.34 9.08
CA MET A 331 16.96 15.67 9.64
C MET A 331 18.08 15.49 8.59
N GLN A 332 17.73 15.07 7.37
CA GLN A 332 18.70 14.97 6.25
C GLN A 332 19.33 16.34 5.95
N LEU A 333 18.54 17.41 5.97
CA LEU A 333 19.03 18.77 5.76
C LEU A 333 19.95 19.22 6.89
N GLY A 334 19.58 18.96 8.15
CA GLY A 334 20.45 19.22 9.31
C GLY A 334 21.80 18.55 9.17
N ARG A 335 21.82 17.25 8.84
CA ARG A 335 23.08 16.51 8.57
C ARG A 335 23.93 17.18 7.49
N ALA A 336 23.32 17.63 6.39
CA ALA A 336 24.04 18.29 5.31
C ALA A 336 24.62 19.66 5.74
N LEU A 337 23.85 20.45 6.49
CA LEU A 337 24.29 21.73 7.04
C LEU A 337 25.44 21.54 8.04
N ASP A 338 25.40 20.48 8.84
CA ASP A 338 26.48 20.07 9.75
C ASP A 338 27.71 19.48 9.03
N GLY A 339 27.65 19.38 7.70
CA GLY A 339 28.73 18.84 6.88
C GLY A 339 28.87 17.32 6.93
N GLU A 340 27.92 16.62 7.55
CA GLU A 340 27.84 15.17 7.57
C GLU A 340 27.37 14.60 6.22
N MET A 341 27.82 13.39 5.90
CA MET A 341 27.31 12.67 4.74
C MET A 341 25.91 12.09 5.03
N GLN A 342 25.13 11.97 3.96
CA GLN A 342 23.89 11.21 3.98
C GLN A 342 24.20 9.72 4.18
N LEU A 343 23.29 9.00 4.84
CA LEU A 343 23.52 7.65 5.35
C LEU A 343 23.68 6.63 4.22
N MET A 344 22.88 6.75 3.18
CA MET A 344 22.91 5.86 2.01
C MET A 344 24.08 6.21 1.07
N ALA A 345 24.38 7.50 0.92
CA ALA A 345 25.56 7.98 0.19
C ALA A 345 26.88 7.47 0.79
N ALA A 346 26.98 7.39 2.13
CA ALA A 346 28.15 6.83 2.81
C ALA A 346 28.32 5.31 2.57
N THR A 347 27.25 4.60 2.27
CA THR A 347 27.28 3.15 2.03
C THR A 347 27.80 2.81 0.61
N SER A 348 27.45 3.63 -0.38
CA SER A 348 27.90 3.43 -1.77
C SER A 348 29.40 3.75 -1.96
N SER A 349 29.95 4.74 -1.24
CA SER A 349 31.40 5.01 -1.23
C SER A 349 32.19 3.86 -0.61
N ASN A 350 31.70 3.27 0.49
CA ASN A 350 32.31 2.10 1.13
C ASN A 350 32.22 0.83 0.27
N HIS A 351 31.15 0.65 -0.50
CA HIS A 351 31.04 -0.50 -1.40
C HIS A 351 32.04 -0.40 -2.57
N ARG A 352 32.26 0.81 -3.12
CA ARG A 352 33.31 1.06 -4.13
C ARG A 352 34.71 0.85 -3.55
N ALA A 353 34.98 1.42 -2.37
CA ALA A 353 36.26 1.23 -1.67
C ALA A 353 36.52 -0.24 -1.30
N GLY A 354 35.48 -1.02 -0.96
CA GLY A 354 35.58 -2.43 -0.63
C GLY A 354 35.79 -3.37 -1.82
N VAL A 355 35.30 -3.00 -3.01
CA VAL A 355 35.56 -3.75 -4.26
C VAL A 355 37.01 -3.51 -4.72
N ASP A 356 37.51 -2.28 -4.60
CA ASP A 356 38.92 -1.95 -4.90
C ASP A 356 39.88 -2.50 -3.83
N ALA A 357 39.48 -2.50 -2.55
CA ALA A 357 40.28 -3.05 -1.46
C ALA A 357 40.42 -4.59 -1.55
N ARG A 358 39.41 -5.32 -2.03
CA ARG A 358 39.51 -6.78 -2.20
C ARG A 358 40.55 -7.21 -3.24
N ALA A 359 40.83 -6.36 -4.24
CA ALA A 359 41.90 -6.62 -5.22
C ALA A 359 43.30 -6.33 -4.66
N VAL A 360 43.41 -5.51 -3.59
CA VAL A 360 44.68 -5.15 -2.94
C VAL A 360 44.97 -6.00 -1.69
N GLN A 361 43.92 -6.57 -1.06
CA GLN A 361 44.00 -7.32 0.19
C GLN A 361 44.61 -8.73 0.04
N GLU A 362 44.55 -9.34 -1.15
CA GLU A 362 45.18 -10.67 -1.38
C GLU A 362 46.72 -10.60 -1.42
N ASP A 363 47.31 -9.44 -1.70
CA ASP A 363 48.78 -9.26 -1.78
C ASP A 363 49.39 -8.79 -0.44
N GLN A 364 48.64 -8.03 0.36
CA GLN A 364 49.14 -7.46 1.63
C GLN A 364 49.02 -8.40 2.85
N MET A 365 48.17 -9.43 2.79
CA MET A 365 47.96 -10.33 3.94
C MET A 365 49.12 -11.32 4.19
N ARG A 366 50.18 -11.27 3.36
CA ARG A 366 51.42 -12.03 3.57
C ARG A 366 52.51 -11.31 4.38
N SER A 367 52.39 -10.00 4.67
CA SER A 367 53.57 -9.23 5.08
C SER A 367 53.53 -8.46 6.41
N TYR A 368 52.52 -8.60 7.26
CA TYR A 368 52.51 -7.89 8.55
C TYR A 368 52.13 -8.78 9.74
N SER A 369 53.10 -9.58 10.18
CA SER A 369 53.23 -9.93 11.60
C SER A 369 54.20 -8.95 12.27
N THR A 370 53.76 -8.38 13.41
CA THR A 370 54.54 -7.67 14.45
C THR A 370 54.66 -6.14 14.33
N SER A 371 53.97 -5.38 15.21
CA SER A 371 54.58 -4.55 16.28
C SER A 371 53.61 -3.54 16.94
N SER A 372 53.41 -3.70 18.26
CA SER A 372 53.25 -2.73 19.37
C SER A 372 52.52 -1.36 19.25
N SER A 373 51.44 -1.25 20.04
CA SER A 373 51.13 -0.30 21.15
C SER A 373 51.74 1.12 21.21
N ALA A 374 50.86 2.13 21.38
CA ALA A 374 51.12 3.34 22.19
C ALA A 374 49.81 3.99 22.75
N ARG A 375 49.59 3.83 24.07
CA ARG A 375 49.13 4.79 25.14
C ARG A 375 47.84 5.63 24.93
N GLU A 376 46.77 5.50 25.76
CA GLU A 376 46.53 6.07 27.13
C GLU A 376 46.59 7.61 27.16
N LEU A 377 45.59 8.47 27.51
CA LEU A 377 44.43 8.53 28.46
C LEU A 377 43.34 9.47 27.84
N SER A 378 42.06 9.57 28.24
CA SER A 378 41.46 9.76 29.57
C SER A 378 39.94 9.42 29.55
N ASN A 379 39.49 8.60 30.50
CA ASN A 379 38.14 8.04 30.64
C ASN A 379 37.33 8.67 31.80
N ARG A 380 37.45 9.98 32.07
CA ARG A 380 36.75 10.60 33.23
C ARG A 380 35.88 11.83 32.95
N GLU A 381 35.70 12.23 31.70
CA GLU A 381 34.71 13.27 31.33
C GLU A 381 33.48 12.71 30.59
N LEU A 382 33.42 11.40 30.33
CA LEU A 382 32.32 10.73 29.62
C LEU A 382 31.20 10.17 30.51
N LEU A 383 31.28 10.33 31.84
CA LEU A 383 30.30 9.75 32.79
C LEU A 383 29.30 10.77 33.37
N GLY A 384 29.26 12.00 32.85
CA GLY A 384 28.27 13.01 33.24
C GLY A 384 27.00 13.08 32.38
N GLU A 385 27.01 12.49 31.18
CA GLU A 385 25.99 12.77 30.15
C GLU A 385 25.21 11.54 29.65
N ILE A 386 25.48 10.35 30.21
CA ILE A 386 24.79 9.10 29.83
C ILE A 386 23.56 8.83 30.71
N THR A 387 23.46 9.39 31.91
CA THR A 387 22.37 9.05 32.85
C THR A 387 21.08 9.85 32.68
N GLY A 388 21.00 10.75 31.69
CA GLY A 388 19.75 11.40 31.29
C GLY A 388 18.99 10.75 30.12
N THR A 389 19.67 9.96 29.28
CA THR A 389 19.15 9.65 27.92
C THR A 389 18.71 8.18 27.73
N ALA A 390 19.13 7.26 28.60
CA ALA A 390 18.74 5.84 28.50
C ALA A 390 17.23 5.60 28.76
N SER A 391 16.59 6.38 29.64
CA SER A 391 15.20 6.15 30.05
C SER A 391 14.16 6.58 28.99
N MET A 392 14.52 7.52 28.09
CA MET A 392 13.63 7.94 27.00
C MET A 392 13.77 7.07 25.73
N LEU A 393 14.98 6.53 25.49
CA LEU A 393 15.26 5.62 24.37
C LEU A 393 14.59 4.26 24.52
N VAL A 394 14.59 3.67 25.73
CA VAL A 394 13.91 2.38 25.97
C VAL A 394 12.40 2.51 25.73
N ARG A 395 11.80 3.65 26.09
CA ARG A 395 10.36 3.87 25.88
C ARG A 395 10.00 4.04 24.41
N LYS A 396 10.88 4.69 23.63
CA LYS A 396 10.75 4.82 22.17
C LYS A 396 11.07 3.52 21.42
N GLU A 397 12.02 2.72 21.86
CA GLU A 397 12.27 1.37 21.33
C GLU A 397 11.10 0.42 21.61
N ILE A 398 10.43 0.55 22.77
CA ILE A 398 9.22 -0.23 23.06
C ILE A 398 8.05 0.19 22.16
N GLU A 399 7.93 1.48 21.83
CA GLU A 399 6.90 1.95 20.90
C GLU A 399 7.21 1.58 19.44
N LEU A 400 8.48 1.65 19.02
CA LEU A 400 8.94 1.23 17.71
C LEU A 400 8.80 -0.30 17.55
N ALA A 401 9.22 -1.07 18.54
CA ALA A 401 9.01 -2.52 18.58
C ALA A 401 7.51 -2.86 18.62
N LYS A 402 6.64 -2.08 19.29
CA LYS A 402 5.18 -2.25 19.21
C LYS A 402 4.61 -1.91 17.83
N ALA A 403 5.17 -0.92 17.13
CA ALA A 403 4.74 -0.54 15.78
C ALA A 403 5.19 -1.58 14.75
N GLU A 404 6.41 -2.08 14.87
CA GLU A 404 6.98 -3.15 14.04
C GLU A 404 6.30 -4.49 14.32
N LEU A 405 6.08 -4.83 15.59
CA LEU A 405 5.21 -5.95 15.98
C LEU A 405 3.81 -5.79 15.40
N ARG A 406 3.19 -4.60 15.41
CA ARG A 406 1.86 -4.39 14.81
C ARG A 406 1.87 -4.57 13.29
N ALA A 407 2.92 -4.13 12.60
CA ALA A 407 3.08 -4.30 11.15
C ALA A 407 3.28 -5.78 10.79
N ASP A 408 4.15 -6.48 11.53
CA ASP A 408 4.38 -7.92 11.39
C ASP A 408 3.14 -8.73 11.79
N PHE A 409 2.45 -8.34 12.86
CA PHE A 409 1.17 -8.93 13.26
C PHE A 409 0.12 -8.72 12.18
N LYS A 410 0.05 -7.56 11.51
CA LYS A 410 -0.91 -7.32 10.42
C LYS A 410 -0.60 -8.17 9.20
N ALA A 411 0.68 -8.35 8.87
CA ALA A 411 1.13 -9.24 7.80
C ALA A 411 0.82 -10.71 8.12
N GLN A 412 1.14 -11.18 9.33
CA GLN A 412 0.87 -12.53 9.82
C GLN A 412 -0.65 -12.80 10.01
N LEU A 413 -1.42 -11.83 10.50
CA LEU A 413 -2.89 -11.91 10.56
C LEU A 413 -3.50 -11.99 9.16
N SER A 414 -2.92 -11.35 8.15
CA SER A 414 -3.41 -11.48 6.78
C SER A 414 -3.22 -12.89 6.24
N MET A 415 -2.12 -13.56 6.59
CA MET A 415 -1.89 -14.97 6.23
C MET A 415 -2.87 -15.89 6.96
N VAL A 416 -3.09 -15.68 8.26
CA VAL A 416 -4.09 -16.43 9.05
C VAL A 416 -5.51 -16.20 8.52
N ALA A 417 -5.85 -14.96 8.13
CA ALA A 417 -7.15 -14.63 7.55
C ALA A 417 -7.35 -15.30 6.18
N MET A 418 -6.32 -15.32 5.32
CA MET A 418 -6.39 -16.01 4.03
C MET A 418 -6.45 -17.53 4.18
N LEU A 419 -5.73 -18.11 5.14
CA LEU A 419 -5.85 -19.54 5.48
C LEU A 419 -7.24 -19.88 6.01
N ALA A 420 -7.84 -19.02 6.84
CA ALA A 420 -9.21 -19.21 7.31
C ALA A 420 -10.23 -19.18 6.15
N VAL A 421 -10.07 -18.24 5.22
CA VAL A 421 -10.90 -18.16 4.01
C VAL A 421 -10.69 -19.39 3.11
N ALA A 422 -9.44 -19.82 2.90
CA ALA A 422 -9.12 -21.02 2.13
C ALA A 422 -9.72 -22.28 2.78
N ALA A 423 -9.68 -22.39 4.11
CA ALA A 423 -10.30 -23.49 4.84
C ALA A 423 -11.83 -23.49 4.69
N VAL A 424 -12.48 -22.33 4.72
CA VAL A 424 -13.93 -22.19 4.47
C VAL A 424 -14.27 -22.59 3.03
N ILE A 425 -13.49 -22.13 2.04
CA ILE A 425 -13.69 -22.50 0.63
C ILE A 425 -13.50 -23.99 0.43
N ALA A 426 -12.45 -24.59 1.02
CA ALA A 426 -12.23 -26.03 0.96
C ALA A 426 -13.38 -26.80 1.59
N LEU A 427 -13.90 -26.34 2.74
CA LEU A 427 -15.06 -26.95 3.40
C LEU A 427 -16.32 -26.88 2.51
N VAL A 428 -16.57 -25.74 1.86
CA VAL A 428 -17.68 -25.60 0.90
C VAL A 428 -17.49 -26.54 -0.30
N GLY A 429 -16.27 -26.63 -0.84
CA GLY A 429 -15.95 -27.53 -1.96
C GLY A 429 -16.18 -29.00 -1.61
N VAL A 430 -15.77 -29.43 -0.41
CA VAL A 430 -16.04 -30.79 0.09
C VAL A 430 -17.54 -31.04 0.21
N ASN A 431 -18.32 -30.08 0.70
CA ASN A 431 -19.79 -30.23 0.77
C ASN A 431 -20.41 -30.41 -0.61
N ILE A 432 -19.98 -29.63 -1.61
CA ILE A 432 -20.46 -29.77 -2.99
C ILE A 432 -20.08 -31.13 -3.57
N LEU A 433 -18.87 -31.63 -3.31
CA LEU A 433 -18.43 -32.98 -3.72
C LEU A 433 -19.27 -34.09 -3.08
N VAL A 434 -19.63 -33.95 -1.80
CA VAL A 434 -20.53 -34.89 -1.11
C VAL A 434 -21.91 -34.90 -1.78
N VAL A 435 -22.48 -33.72 -2.07
CA VAL A 435 -23.77 -33.62 -2.79
C VAL A 435 -23.67 -34.24 -4.17
N ALA A 436 -22.59 -33.96 -4.93
CA ALA A 436 -22.37 -34.55 -6.23
C ALA A 436 -22.25 -36.08 -6.16
N GLY A 437 -21.58 -36.63 -5.14
CA GLY A 437 -21.50 -38.06 -4.89
C GLY A 437 -22.86 -38.71 -4.59
N VAL A 438 -23.70 -38.04 -3.79
CA VAL A 438 -25.08 -38.49 -3.54
C VAL A 438 -25.91 -38.49 -4.82
N LEU A 439 -25.81 -37.43 -5.64
CA LEU A 439 -26.52 -37.36 -6.93
C LEU A 439 -26.03 -38.43 -7.90
N ALA A 440 -24.73 -38.69 -7.96
CA ALA A 440 -24.15 -39.74 -8.80
C ALA A 440 -24.62 -41.14 -8.39
N LEU A 441 -24.61 -41.47 -7.09
CA LEU A 441 -25.20 -42.73 -6.60
C LEU A 441 -26.72 -42.77 -6.83
N GLY A 442 -27.39 -41.63 -6.76
CA GLY A 442 -28.82 -41.50 -7.06
C GLY A 442 -29.20 -41.86 -8.50
N LEU A 443 -28.23 -41.97 -9.42
CA LEU A 443 -28.47 -42.48 -10.78
C LEU A 443 -28.65 -44.00 -10.83
N VAL A 444 -28.13 -44.73 -9.83
CA VAL A 444 -28.11 -46.20 -9.79
C VAL A 444 -28.99 -46.78 -8.66
N MET A 445 -29.44 -45.96 -7.71
CA MET A 445 -30.34 -46.35 -6.62
C MET A 445 -31.22 -45.18 -6.18
N ALA A 446 -32.20 -45.44 -5.31
CA ALA A 446 -33.08 -44.37 -4.78
C ALA A 446 -32.27 -43.28 -4.06
N GLY A 447 -32.55 -42.00 -4.35
CA GLY A 447 -31.77 -40.87 -3.85
C GLY A 447 -31.72 -40.74 -2.33
N TRP A 448 -32.77 -41.18 -1.62
CA TRP A 448 -32.77 -41.22 -0.16
C TRP A 448 -31.77 -42.25 0.38
N LEU A 449 -31.62 -43.40 -0.29
CA LEU A 449 -30.69 -44.46 0.08
C LEU A 449 -29.24 -44.06 -0.22
N ALA A 450 -29.01 -43.42 -1.36
CA ALA A 450 -27.71 -42.82 -1.71
C ALA A 450 -27.24 -41.81 -0.64
N GLY A 451 -28.15 -40.94 -0.18
CA GLY A 451 -27.87 -39.99 0.90
C GLY A 451 -27.48 -40.67 2.21
N VAL A 452 -28.20 -41.73 2.61
CA VAL A 452 -27.90 -42.50 3.83
C VAL A 452 -26.53 -43.19 3.74
N ILE A 453 -26.20 -43.80 2.60
CA ILE A 453 -24.93 -44.50 2.40
C ILE A 453 -23.75 -43.53 2.48
N VAL A 454 -23.80 -42.40 1.78
CA VAL A 454 -22.73 -41.40 1.80
C VAL A 454 -22.56 -40.80 3.19
N ALA A 455 -23.65 -40.53 3.92
CA ALA A 455 -23.60 -40.06 5.30
C ALA A 455 -22.92 -41.07 6.23
N PHE A 456 -23.23 -42.37 6.09
CA PHE A 456 -22.63 -43.43 6.90
C PHE A 456 -21.12 -43.56 6.65
N VAL A 457 -20.69 -43.49 5.39
CA VAL A 457 -19.26 -43.51 5.01
C VAL A 457 -18.51 -42.32 5.62
N LEU A 458 -19.07 -41.11 5.56
CA LEU A 458 -18.46 -39.92 6.14
C LEU A 458 -18.37 -40.00 7.67
N LEU A 459 -19.40 -40.50 8.34
CA LEU A 459 -19.40 -40.72 9.79
C LEU A 459 -18.35 -41.76 10.21
N ALA A 460 -18.19 -42.84 9.44
CA ALA A 460 -17.15 -43.84 9.69
C ALA A 460 -15.74 -43.22 9.56
N VAL A 461 -15.49 -42.45 8.51
CA VAL A 461 -14.20 -41.74 8.32
C VAL A 461 -13.95 -40.74 9.44
N ALA A 462 -14.96 -39.96 9.82
CA ALA A 462 -14.88 -39.01 10.94
C ALA A 462 -14.60 -39.72 12.28
N GLY A 463 -15.22 -40.87 12.52
CA GLY A 463 -14.99 -41.70 13.69
C GLY A 463 -13.56 -42.23 13.76
N ILE A 464 -13.01 -42.73 12.64
CA ILE A 464 -11.63 -43.22 12.55
C ILE A 464 -10.64 -42.08 12.79
N LEU A 465 -10.81 -40.93 12.12
CA LEU A 465 -9.97 -39.76 12.31
C LEU A 465 -10.05 -39.21 13.74
N GLY A 466 -11.25 -39.15 14.33
CA GLY A 466 -11.46 -38.74 15.71
C GLY A 466 -10.80 -39.68 16.71
N TYR A 467 -10.86 -40.99 16.46
CA TYR A 467 -10.20 -42.01 17.28
C TYR A 467 -8.67 -41.90 17.23
N ILE A 468 -8.09 -41.74 16.03
CA ILE A 468 -6.65 -41.53 15.84
C ILE A 468 -6.21 -40.21 16.48
N GLY A 469 -6.99 -39.15 16.30
CA GLY A 469 -6.75 -37.84 16.91
C GLY A 469 -6.73 -37.92 18.43
N SER A 470 -7.74 -38.57 19.03
CA SER A 470 -7.84 -38.76 20.48
C SER A 470 -6.68 -39.58 21.06
N ARG A 471 -6.16 -40.57 20.33
CA ARG A 471 -4.97 -41.35 20.72
C ARG A 471 -3.65 -40.56 20.61
N ARG A 472 -3.63 -39.43 19.91
CA ARG A 472 -2.46 -38.56 19.74
C ARG A 472 -2.52 -37.28 20.58
N ILE A 473 -3.57 -37.08 21.37
CA ILE A 473 -3.61 -36.02 22.39
C ILE A 473 -2.69 -36.45 23.53
N VAL A 474 -1.42 -36.05 23.43
CA VAL A 474 -0.46 -36.11 24.54
C VAL A 474 -0.95 -35.14 25.60
N THR A 475 -1.37 -35.65 26.76
CA THR A 475 -1.88 -34.90 27.92
C THR A 475 -0.84 -34.04 28.65
N ASN A 476 0.30 -33.73 28.02
CA ASN A 476 1.32 -32.82 28.55
C ASN A 476 1.84 -31.85 27.47
N PRO A 477 1.07 -30.82 27.06
CA PRO A 477 1.49 -29.93 25.98
C PRO A 477 2.36 -28.75 26.45
N LEU A 478 3.07 -28.80 27.59
CA LEU A 478 3.89 -27.65 28.06
C LEU A 478 5.12 -28.03 28.94
N ALA A 479 5.82 -29.13 28.67
CA ALA A 479 7.10 -29.40 29.37
C ALA A 479 8.25 -28.53 28.80
N VAL A 480 8.36 -28.43 27.47
CA VAL A 480 9.44 -27.67 26.80
C VAL A 480 9.26 -26.15 26.96
N THR A 481 8.02 -25.66 27.00
CA THR A 481 7.71 -24.23 27.15
C THR A 481 7.84 -23.73 28.59
N ARG A 482 7.61 -24.57 29.61
CA ARG A 482 7.83 -24.18 31.02
C ARG A 482 9.30 -24.08 31.37
N GLN A 483 10.16 -24.87 30.73
CA GLN A 483 11.60 -24.83 30.98
C GLN A 483 12.23 -23.59 30.37
N SER A 484 11.89 -23.25 29.11
CA SER A 484 12.38 -22.01 28.49
C SER A 484 11.87 -20.77 29.24
N LEU A 485 10.59 -20.73 29.63
CA LEU A 485 10.06 -19.60 30.41
C LEU A 485 10.65 -19.49 31.82
N LYS A 486 11.06 -20.60 32.46
CA LYS A 486 11.76 -20.55 33.74
C LYS A 486 13.21 -20.10 33.60
N GLU A 487 13.88 -20.50 32.52
CA GLU A 487 15.23 -20.02 32.18
C GLU A 487 15.21 -18.55 31.78
N ASP A 488 14.23 -18.11 30.98
CA ASP A 488 14.07 -16.72 30.56
C ASP A 488 13.78 -15.80 31.75
N VAL A 489 12.94 -16.23 32.70
CA VAL A 489 12.68 -15.47 33.93
C VAL A 489 13.88 -15.46 34.87
N ARG A 490 14.69 -16.52 34.89
CA ARG A 490 15.92 -16.59 35.69
C ARG A 490 17.00 -15.68 35.11
N TRP A 491 17.16 -15.69 33.78
CA TRP A 491 18.08 -14.83 33.05
C TRP A 491 17.73 -13.35 33.18
N VAL A 492 16.44 -13.01 33.18
CA VAL A 492 15.97 -11.63 33.44
C VAL A 492 16.20 -11.22 34.90
N LYS A 493 16.05 -12.12 35.86
CA LYS A 493 16.33 -11.84 37.28
C LYS A 493 17.82 -11.66 37.57
N GLU A 494 18.69 -12.45 36.96
CA GLU A 494 20.16 -12.34 37.11
C GLU A 494 20.73 -11.08 36.44
N ARG A 495 19.96 -10.45 35.55
CA ARG A 495 20.37 -9.22 34.83
C ARG A 495 19.74 -7.95 35.41
N LEU A 496 18.83 -8.10 36.37
CA LEU A 496 18.14 -7.00 37.08
C LEU A 496 18.44 -6.98 38.59
N ALA A 497 19.24 -7.92 39.09
CA ALA A 497 19.91 -7.87 40.39
C ALA A 497 21.39 -7.60 40.17
#